data_AF-A0A941MFB6-F1
#
_entry.id   AF-A0A941MFB6-F1
#
_cell.length_a   1.000
_cell.length_b   1.000
_cell.length_c   1.000
_cell.angle_alpha   90.00
_cell.angle_beta   90.00
_cell.angle_gamma   90.00
#
_symmetry.space_group_name_H-M   'P 1'
#
loop_
_entity.id
_entity.type
_entity.pdbx_description
1 polymer ?
#
loop_
_entity_poly.entity_id
_entity_poly.type
_entity_poly.pdbx_seq_one_letter_code
_entity_poly.pdbx_strand_id
1 'polypeptide(L)' 'MKIGDKVRVLSMPDGLPKDNKQLMTLFRGCVGKTFPIAKFDGDLVELHVGEVFGKSAEHHQIWLEPSHVQLVEA' A
#
# COMPACT_ATOMS: atom_id res chain seq x y z
N MET A 1 -10.71 5.87 -8.98
CA MET A 1 -10.15 4.66 -8.35
C MET A 1 -11.32 3.77 -7.97
N LYS A 2 -11.30 2.50 -8.38
CA LYS A 2 -12.24 1.44 -8.01
C LYS A 2 -11.46 0.18 -7.65
N ILE A 3 -12.12 -0.79 -7.02
CA ILE A 3 -11.50 -2.10 -6.69
C ILE A 3 -11.00 -2.74 -8.00
N GLY A 4 -9.78 -3.28 -7.96
CA GLY A 4 -9.10 -3.86 -9.11
C GLY A 4 -8.23 -2.89 -9.92
N ASP A 5 -8.43 -1.57 -9.80
CA ASP A 5 -7.53 -0.58 -10.42
C ASP A 5 -6.11 -0.76 -9.87
N LYS A 6 -5.10 -0.53 -10.72
CA LYS A 6 -3.70 -0.57 -10.28
C LYS A 6 -3.23 0.80 -9.86
N VAL A 7 -2.71 0.89 -8.65
CA VAL A 7 -2.13 2.13 -8.11
C VAL A 7 -0.67 1.93 -7.74
N ARG A 8 0.15 2.96 -7.97
CA ARG A 8 1.53 3.05 -7.53
C ARG A 8 1.62 3.76 -6.19
N VAL A 9 2.35 3.18 -5.23
CA VAL A 9 2.63 3.85 -3.96
C VAL A 9 3.69 4.94 -4.18
N LEU A 10 3.37 6.17 -3.79
CA LEU A 10 4.23 7.34 -3.99
C LEU A 10 5.11 7.65 -2.78
N SER A 11 4.55 7.51 -1.58
CA SER A 11 5.19 7.94 -0.33
C SER A 11 4.69 7.12 0.86
N MET A 12 5.39 7.24 1.99
CA MET A 12 4.96 6.69 3.26
C MET A 12 4.08 7.71 4.00
N PRO A 13 3.08 7.29 4.80
CA PRO A 13 2.35 8.18 5.69
C PRO A 13 3.25 8.86 6.72
N ASP A 14 3.00 10.15 6.99
CA ASP A 14 3.79 10.95 7.95
C ASP A 14 3.63 10.48 9.41
N GLY A 15 2.50 9.82 9.72
CA GLY A 15 2.14 9.38 11.07
C GLY A 15 2.71 8.02 11.50
N LEU A 16 3.57 7.38 10.70
CA LEU A 16 4.10 6.05 11.06
C LEU A 16 5.00 6.09 12.31
N PRO A 17 4.80 5.19 13.29
CA PRO A 17 5.67 5.04 14.46
C PRO A 17 7.11 4.71 14.04
N LYS A 18 8.02 5.68 14.24
CA LYS A 18 9.42 5.57 13.77
C LYS A 18 10.23 4.48 14.49
N ASP A 19 9.83 4.13 15.70
CA ASP A 19 10.40 3.06 16.51
C ASP A 19 9.94 1.66 16.04
N ASN A 20 8.83 1.56 15.32
CA ASN A 20 8.37 0.32 14.72
C ASN A 20 9.10 0.03 13.40
N LYS A 21 10.30 -0.55 13.51
CA LYS A 21 11.16 -0.89 12.35
C LYS A 21 10.49 -1.83 11.34
N GLN A 22 9.68 -2.77 11.79
CA GLN A 22 8.98 -3.70 10.89
C GLN A 22 7.96 -2.96 10.04
N LEU A 23 7.14 -2.12 10.65
CA LEU A 23 6.15 -1.31 9.95
C LEU A 23 6.82 -0.34 8.95
N MET A 24 7.88 0.35 9.40
CA MET A 24 8.67 1.23 8.53
C MET A 24 9.27 0.48 7.33
N THR A 25 9.71 -0.76 7.52
CA THR A 25 10.25 -1.60 6.44
C THR A 25 9.17 -2.02 5.45
N LEU A 26 7.98 -2.38 5.96
CA LEU A 26 6.83 -2.75 5.16
C LEU A 26 6.42 -1.61 4.20
N PHE A 27 6.18 -0.41 4.73
CA PHE A 27 5.79 0.74 3.92
C PHE A 27 6.90 1.18 2.96
N ARG A 28 8.16 1.25 3.42
CA ARG A 28 9.29 1.62 2.57
C ARG A 28 9.46 0.66 1.40
N GLY A 29 9.29 -0.65 1.63
CA GLY A 29 9.39 -1.66 0.58
C GLY A 29 8.32 -1.54 -0.52
N CYS A 30 7.20 -0.85 -0.22
CA CYS A 30 6.10 -0.66 -1.16
C CYS A 30 6.25 0.61 -2.01
N VAL A 31 7.01 1.61 -1.57
CA VAL A 31 7.20 2.87 -2.32
C VAL A 31 7.77 2.59 -3.71
N GLY A 32 7.14 3.17 -4.73
CA GLY A 32 7.47 3.00 -6.14
C GLY A 32 6.93 1.70 -6.78
N LYS A 33 6.28 0.82 -6.02
CA LYS A 33 5.64 -0.40 -6.53
C LYS A 33 4.16 -0.19 -6.82
N THR A 34 3.60 -1.08 -7.63
CA THR A 34 2.21 -1.02 -8.10
C THR A 34 1.43 -2.22 -7.58
N PHE A 35 0.20 -1.97 -7.10
CA PHE A 35 -0.68 -2.99 -6.55
C PHE A 35 -2.11 -2.75 -7.03
N PRO A 36 -2.91 -3.82 -7.21
CA PRO A 36 -4.35 -3.67 -7.37
C PRO A 36 -4.99 -3.19 -6.06
N ILE A 37 -6.01 -2.34 -6.15
CA ILE A 37 -6.82 -1.96 -5.00
C ILE A 37 -7.67 -3.16 -4.58
N ALA A 38 -7.49 -3.64 -3.35
CA ALA A 38 -8.25 -4.76 -2.81
C ALA A 38 -9.58 -4.32 -2.19
N LYS A 39 -9.58 -3.19 -1.48
CA LYS A 39 -10.74 -2.68 -0.73
C LYS A 39 -10.61 -1.18 -0.46
N PHE A 40 -11.71 -0.58 -0.03
CA PHE A 40 -11.76 0.75 0.57
C PHE A 40 -12.33 0.67 1.99
N ASP A 41 -11.83 1.52 2.89
CA ASP A 41 -12.39 1.75 4.23
C ASP A 41 -12.33 3.25 4.54
N GLY A 42 -13.49 3.91 4.49
CA GLY A 42 -13.55 5.37 4.42
C GLY A 42 -12.74 5.90 3.23
N ASP A 43 -11.80 6.80 3.53
CA ASP A 43 -10.89 7.37 2.53
C ASP A 43 -9.61 6.55 2.34
N LEU A 44 -9.46 5.38 2.96
CA LEU A 44 -8.27 4.54 2.83
C LEU A 44 -8.43 3.50 1.73
N VAL A 45 -7.34 3.25 1.01
CA VAL A 45 -7.21 2.17 0.03
C VAL A 45 -6.40 1.02 0.63
N GLU A 46 -6.94 -0.19 0.55
CA GLU A 46 -6.24 -1.41 0.97
C GLU A 46 -5.43 -1.98 -0.19
N LEU A 47 -4.14 -2.23 0.06
CA LEU A 47 -3.24 -2.90 -0.86
C LEU A 47 -2.69 -4.17 -0.22
N HIS A 48 -2.75 -5.27 -0.97
CA HIS A 48 -2.14 -6.54 -0.61
C HIS A 48 -0.70 -6.57 -1.12
N VAL A 49 0.27 -6.61 -0.20
CA VAL A 49 1.69 -6.34 -0.48
C VAL A 49 2.61 -7.51 -0.12
N GLY A 50 2.07 -8.66 0.30
CA GLY A 50 2.88 -9.78 0.79
C GLY A 50 3.90 -10.31 -0.23
N GLU A 51 3.59 -10.25 -1.53
CA GLU A 51 4.51 -10.71 -2.60
C GLU A 51 5.82 -9.93 -2.65
N VAL A 52 5.82 -8.66 -2.22
CA VAL A 52 7.04 -7.84 -2.10
C VAL A 52 8.06 -8.48 -1.16
N PHE A 53 7.58 -9.28 -0.21
CA PHE A 53 8.36 -9.89 0.86
C PHE A 53 8.43 -11.42 0.72
N GLY A 54 8.13 -11.95 -0.46
CA GLY A 54 8.16 -13.40 -0.73
C GLY A 54 7.07 -14.18 0.01
N LYS A 55 5.93 -13.54 0.30
CA LYS A 55 4.75 -14.15 0.93
C LYS A 55 3.57 -14.14 -0.03
N SER A 56 2.47 -14.81 0.33
CA SER A 56 1.20 -14.67 -0.42
C SER A 56 0.74 -13.20 -0.38
N ALA A 57 0.04 -12.74 -1.43
CA ALA A 57 -0.36 -11.34 -1.56
C ALA A 57 -1.08 -10.81 -0.31
N GLU A 58 -2.06 -11.56 0.20
CA GLU A 58 -2.88 -11.23 1.37
C GLU A 58 -2.14 -11.30 2.72
N HIS A 59 -0.91 -11.83 2.77
CA HIS A 59 -0.15 -11.99 4.02
C HIS A 59 0.19 -10.65 4.69
N HIS A 60 0.43 -9.62 3.88
CA HIS A 60 0.65 -8.27 4.36
C HIS A 60 -0.31 -7.33 3.65
N GLN A 61 -0.96 -6.48 4.44
CA GLN A 61 -1.93 -5.49 3.98
C GLN A 61 -1.49 -4.13 4.49
N ILE A 62 -1.55 -3.13 3.62
CA ILE A 62 -1.35 -1.74 4.01
C ILE A 62 -2.56 -0.92 3.61
N TRP A 63 -2.82 0.10 4.41
CA TRP A 63 -3.89 1.06 4.19
C TRP A 63 -3.27 2.43 3.96
N LEU A 64 -3.64 3.08 2.86
CA LEU A 64 -3.07 4.35 2.44
C LEU A 64 -4.17 5.34 2.08
N GLU A 65 -3.96 6.62 2.36
CA GLU A 65 -4.79 7.67 1.80
C GLU A 65 -4.50 7.85 0.29
N PRO A 66 -5.48 8.28 -0.52
CA PRO A 66 -5.34 8.59 -1.94
C PRO A 66 -4.14 9.47 -2.30
N SER A 67 -3.75 10.38 -1.40
CA SER A 67 -2.60 11.26 -1.56
C SER A 67 -1.26 10.51 -1.65
N HIS A 68 -1.18 9.29 -1.12
CA HIS A 68 0.02 8.46 -1.10
C HIS A 68 0.09 7.47 -2.27
N VAL A 69 -0.89 7.50 -3.18
CA VAL A 69 -0.97 6.60 -4.32
C VAL A 69 -1.29 7.34 -5.62
N GLN A 70 -0.92 6.73 -6.75
CA GLN A 70 -1.24 7.24 -8.08
C GLN A 70 -1.88 6.15 -8.93
N LEU A 71 -3.01 6.43 -9.56
CA LEU A 71 -3.63 5.53 -10.52
C LEU A 71 -2.71 5.33 -11.73
N VAL A 72 -2.43 4.06 -12.07
CA VAL A 72 -1.57 3.66 -13.20
C VAL A 72 -2.41 3.05 -14.32
N GLU A 73 -3.38 2.20 -13.98
CA GLU A 73 -4.32 1.54 -14.92
C GLU A 73 -5.72 1.49 -14.29
N ALA A 74 -6.76 1.70 -15.11
CA ALA A 74 -8.17 1.84 -14.71
C ALA A 74 -9.10 0.90 -15.51
#